data_AF-A0A6G1ZLM7-F1
#
_entry.id   AF-A0A6G1ZLM7-F1
#
_cell.length_a   1.000
_cell.length_b   1.000
_cell.length_c   1.000
_cell.angle_alpha   90.00
_cell.angle_beta   90.00
_cell.angle_gamma   90.00
#
_symmetry.space_group_name_H-M   'P 1'
#
loop_
_entity.id
_entity.type
_entity.pdbx_description
1 polymer ?
#
loop_
_entity_poly.entity_id
_entity_poly.type
_entity_poly.pdbx_seq_one_letter_code
_entity_poly.pdbx_strand_id
1 'polypeptide(L)'
;MIFREIRERLTGISCPIFGVSWNPSETERTKAIKIIRFLEDRRVLYNPYEQECPDHCIHSIIEIRHFLTDKIQDISSETNLYNYLKAMRIACRKFLNQYTNENNKVHFYLHNYDCISSWKFNSTLGELRGTFGIMLAQMAVAYGIDIEDELSSILPEKDSEE
;
A
#
# COMPACT_ATOMS: atom_id res chain seq x y z
N MET A 1 -4.04 -15.24 -1.94
CA MET A 1 -2.90 -15.69 -1.10
C MET A 1 -3.29 -15.83 0.36
N ILE A 2 -3.01 -17.01 0.95
CA ILE A 2 -3.38 -17.32 2.34
C ILE A 2 -2.39 -16.69 3.31
N PHE A 3 -2.85 -16.18 4.45
CA PHE A 3 -2.02 -15.46 5.43
C PHE A 3 -0.78 -16.27 5.91
N ARG A 4 -0.88 -17.60 5.94
CA ARG A 4 0.25 -18.49 6.31
C ARG A 4 1.42 -18.35 5.34
N GLU A 5 1.14 -18.22 4.05
CA GLU A 5 2.16 -18.04 3.00
C GLU A 5 2.78 -16.65 3.09
N ILE A 6 1.98 -15.62 3.39
CA ILE A 6 2.45 -14.25 3.62
C ILE A 6 3.41 -14.21 4.80
N ARG A 7 3.13 -14.97 5.86
CA ARG A 7 4.00 -15.08 7.03
C ARG A 7 5.39 -15.62 6.66
N GLU A 8 5.46 -16.64 5.81
CA GLU A 8 6.74 -17.20 5.35
C GLU A 8 7.56 -16.21 4.51
N ARG A 9 6.91 -15.28 3.81
CA ARG A 9 7.59 -14.21 3.05
C ARG A 9 8.18 -13.12 3.95
N LEU A 10 7.66 -12.96 5.16
CA LEU A 10 8.06 -11.92 6.09
C LEU A 10 9.16 -12.34 7.07
N THR A 11 9.60 -13.60 7.09
CA THR A 11 10.53 -14.11 8.11
C THR A 11 11.94 -13.50 8.04
N GLY A 12 12.37 -12.94 6.91
CA GLY A 12 13.66 -12.23 6.79
C GLY A 12 13.60 -10.72 6.99
N ILE A 13 12.40 -10.13 6.98
CA ILE A 13 12.19 -8.74 7.41
C ILE A 13 11.97 -8.80 8.92
N SER A 14 12.83 -8.18 9.73
CA SER A 14 12.60 -8.09 11.18
C SER A 14 11.28 -7.38 11.43
N CYS A 15 10.20 -8.15 11.59
CA CYS A 15 8.87 -7.63 11.89
C CYS A 15 8.93 -7.15 13.34
N PRO A 16 9.02 -5.84 13.63
CA PRO A 16 9.53 -5.40 14.93
C PRO A 16 8.54 -5.59 16.09
N ILE A 17 7.35 -6.16 15.88
CA ILE A 17 6.20 -5.89 16.76
C ILE A 17 5.23 -7.07 16.97
N PHE A 18 5.62 -8.32 16.72
CA PHE A 18 4.80 -9.46 17.13
C PHE A 18 5.46 -10.17 18.30
N GLY A 19 5.19 -9.66 19.51
CA GLY A 19 5.41 -10.46 20.72
C GLY A 19 4.58 -11.74 20.66
N VAL A 20 5.03 -12.79 21.34
CA VAL A 20 4.36 -14.10 21.45
C VAL A 20 2.91 -13.99 21.98
N SER A 21 2.53 -12.83 22.51
CA SER A 21 1.22 -12.52 23.11
C SER A 21 0.30 -11.61 22.25
N TRP A 22 0.63 -11.32 20.98
CA TRP A 22 -0.21 -10.45 20.16
C TRP A 22 -1.58 -11.10 19.86
N ASN A 23 -2.65 -10.49 20.35
CA ASN A 23 -4.03 -10.91 20.11
C ASN A 23 -4.89 -9.67 19.80
N PRO A 24 -5.05 -9.27 18.52
CA PRO A 24 -5.76 -8.05 18.15
C PRO A 24 -7.24 -8.17 18.48
N SER A 25 -7.89 -7.03 18.78
CA SER A 25 -9.33 -7.04 19.03
C SER A 25 -10.13 -7.38 17.75
N GLU A 26 -11.27 -8.05 17.89
CA GLU A 26 -12.24 -8.32 16.81
C GLU A 26 -12.61 -7.04 16.04
N THR A 27 -12.75 -5.92 16.75
CA THR A 27 -13.04 -4.61 16.18
C THR A 27 -11.91 -4.10 15.27
N GLU A 28 -10.65 -4.20 15.71
CA GLU A 28 -9.50 -3.80 14.88
C GLU A 28 -9.31 -4.74 13.69
N ARG A 29 -9.48 -6.04 13.89
CA ARG A 29 -9.45 -7.03 12.80
C ARG A 29 -10.49 -6.71 11.73
N THR A 30 -11.71 -6.37 12.14
CA THR A 30 -12.79 -5.95 11.24
C THR A 30 -12.43 -4.68 10.46
N LYS A 31 -11.78 -3.71 11.11
CA LYS A 31 -11.28 -2.49 10.44
C LYS A 31 -10.21 -2.84 9.39
N ALA A 32 -9.24 -3.67 9.75
CA ALA A 32 -8.17 -4.11 8.85
C ALA A 32 -8.73 -4.84 7.62
N ILE A 33 -9.70 -5.74 7.79
CA ILE A 33 -10.39 -6.43 6.68
C ILE A 33 -11.05 -5.43 5.73
N LYS A 34 -11.77 -4.43 6.24
CA LYS A 34 -12.42 -3.40 5.41
C LYS A 34 -11.42 -2.57 4.61
N ILE A 35 -10.25 -2.30 5.20
CA ILE A 35 -9.17 -1.56 4.54
C ILE A 35 -8.55 -2.39 3.42
N ILE A 36 -8.22 -3.66 3.68
CA ILE A 36 -7.68 -4.57 2.65
C ILE A 36 -8.66 -4.69 1.48
N ARG A 37 -9.94 -4.95 1.75
CA ARG A 37 -10.99 -5.04 0.72
C ARG A 37 -11.12 -3.82 -0.17
N PHE A 38 -10.96 -2.62 0.41
CA PHE A 38 -10.95 -1.40 -0.38
C PHE A 38 -9.73 -1.35 -1.33
N LEU A 39 -8.57 -1.82 -0.87
CA LEU A 39 -7.33 -1.82 -1.65
C LEU A 39 -7.28 -2.94 -2.70
N GLU A 40 -7.99 -4.04 -2.49
CA GLU A 40 -8.11 -5.14 -3.48
C GLU A 40 -8.73 -4.64 -4.81
N ASP A 41 -9.66 -3.69 -4.74
CA ASP A 41 -10.27 -3.04 -5.91
C ASP A 41 -9.39 -1.91 -6.51
N ARG A 42 -8.18 -1.65 -5.99
CA ARG A 42 -7.30 -0.57 -6.44
C ARG A 42 -6.21 -1.07 -7.39
N ARG A 43 -6.58 -1.24 -8.66
CA ARG A 43 -5.68 -1.67 -9.75
C ARG A 43 -4.35 -0.92 -9.85
N VAL A 44 -4.30 0.36 -9.47
CA VAL A 44 -3.04 1.15 -9.41
C VAL A 44 -1.95 0.48 -8.57
N LEU A 45 -2.33 -0.41 -7.64
CA LEU A 45 -1.41 -1.14 -6.80
C LEU A 45 -0.75 -2.33 -7.50
N TYR A 46 -1.39 -2.97 -8.47
CA TYR A 46 -0.89 -4.27 -8.99
C TYR A 46 -0.93 -4.42 -10.53
N ASN A 47 -1.57 -3.50 -11.25
CA ASN A 47 -1.70 -3.60 -12.69
C ASN A 47 -0.34 -3.40 -13.39
N PRO A 48 -0.05 -4.11 -14.50
CA PRO A 48 1.20 -3.92 -15.25
C PRO A 48 1.39 -2.47 -15.71
N TYR A 49 2.63 -1.97 -15.66
CA TYR A 49 2.94 -0.56 -15.96
C TYR A 49 2.52 -0.15 -17.38
N GLU A 50 2.56 -1.07 -18.33
CA GLU A 50 2.19 -0.87 -19.73
C GLU A 50 0.69 -0.63 -19.93
N GLN A 51 -0.12 -1.05 -18.95
CA GLN A 51 -1.58 -0.89 -18.95
C GLN A 51 -2.02 0.31 -18.10
N GLU A 52 -1.08 1.02 -17.46
CA GLU A 52 -1.40 2.14 -16.60
C GLU A 52 -1.59 3.43 -17.41
N CYS A 53 -2.61 4.19 -17.02
CA CYS A 53 -2.80 5.56 -17.45
C CYS A 53 -2.39 6.47 -16.29
N PRO A 54 -1.38 7.35 -16.44
CA PRO A 54 -0.88 8.16 -15.34
C PRO A 54 -1.95 9.00 -14.61
N ASP A 55 -2.90 9.57 -15.36
CA ASP A 55 -3.99 10.36 -14.77
C ASP A 55 -4.92 9.48 -13.91
N HIS A 56 -5.26 8.27 -14.38
CA HIS A 56 -6.04 7.32 -13.61
C HIS A 56 -5.30 6.84 -12.35
N CYS A 57 -3.99 6.58 -12.46
CA CYS A 57 -3.15 6.24 -11.31
C CYS A 57 -3.16 7.34 -10.26
N ILE A 58 -2.94 8.59 -10.69
CA ILE A 58 -2.97 9.76 -9.83
C ILE A 58 -4.32 9.89 -9.12
N HIS A 59 -5.44 9.77 -9.86
CA HIS A 59 -6.78 9.81 -9.29
C HIS A 59 -6.99 8.70 -8.26
N SER A 60 -6.61 7.47 -8.59
CA SER A 60 -6.70 6.33 -7.67
C SER A 60 -5.87 6.53 -6.40
N ILE A 61 -4.66 7.11 -6.51
CA ILE A 61 -3.80 7.39 -5.35
C ILE A 61 -4.38 8.51 -4.48
N ILE A 62 -5.04 9.51 -5.07
CA ILE A 62 -5.78 10.55 -4.32
C ILE A 62 -6.92 9.91 -3.53
N GLU A 63 -7.71 9.02 -4.15
CA GLU A 63 -8.80 8.30 -3.48
C GLU A 63 -8.29 7.44 -2.33
N ILE A 64 -7.22 6.67 -2.55
CA ILE A 64 -6.58 5.88 -1.48
C ILE A 64 -6.15 6.79 -0.34
N ARG A 65 -5.49 7.92 -0.63
CA ARG A 65 -5.06 8.87 0.41
C ARG A 65 -6.24 9.42 1.21
N HIS A 66 -7.36 9.76 0.56
CA HIS A 66 -8.57 10.22 1.25
C HIS A 66 -9.17 9.12 2.12
N PHE A 67 -9.32 7.91 1.58
CA PHE A 67 -9.82 6.75 2.32
C PHE A 67 -8.97 6.43 3.55
N LEU A 68 -7.65 6.37 3.40
CA LEU A 68 -6.73 6.15 4.53
C LEU A 68 -6.83 7.28 5.56
N THR A 69 -7.03 8.52 5.12
CA THR A 69 -7.16 9.67 6.02
C THR A 69 -8.44 9.60 6.85
N ASP A 70 -9.55 9.21 6.23
CA ASP A 70 -10.82 8.94 6.90
C ASP A 70 -10.67 7.82 7.93
N LYS A 71 -10.16 6.65 7.52
CA LYS A 71 -10.03 5.48 8.40
C LYS A 71 -9.09 5.69 9.57
N ILE A 72 -8.02 6.48 9.40
CA ILE A 72 -7.09 6.83 10.48
C ILE A 72 -7.81 7.53 11.65
N GLN A 73 -8.87 8.31 11.39
CA GLN A 73 -9.60 9.02 12.44
C GLN A 73 -10.32 8.08 13.41
N ASP A 74 -10.69 6.89 12.93
CA ASP A 74 -11.40 5.87 13.72
C ASP A 74 -10.47 4.91 14.47
N ILE A 75 -9.15 5.07 14.35
CA ILE A 75 -8.15 4.12 14.87
C ILE A 75 -7.30 4.79 15.94
N SER A 76 -7.10 4.10 17.06
CA SER A 76 -6.23 4.59 18.14
C SER A 76 -4.78 4.70 17.66
N SER A 77 -4.11 5.82 17.99
CA SER A 77 -2.72 6.12 17.60
C SER A 77 -1.71 5.09 18.09
N GLU A 78 -2.03 4.37 19.17
CA GLU A 78 -1.15 3.38 19.80
C GLU A 78 -1.17 2.02 19.09
N THR A 79 -2.03 1.85 18.08
CA THR A 79 -2.23 0.56 17.39
C THR A 79 -1.26 0.37 16.23
N ASN A 80 -0.89 -0.88 15.96
CA ASN A 80 -0.13 -1.24 14.76
C ASN A 80 -0.89 -0.86 13.47
N LEU A 81 -2.21 -1.01 13.46
CA LEU A 81 -3.06 -0.60 12.35
C LEU A 81 -2.89 0.89 12.00
N TYR A 82 -2.84 1.76 13.01
CA TYR A 82 -2.59 3.19 12.79
C TYR A 82 -1.25 3.42 12.10
N ASN A 83 -0.19 2.73 12.54
CA ASN A 83 1.14 2.87 11.98
C ASN A 83 1.19 2.41 10.51
N TYR A 84 0.56 1.28 10.17
CA TYR A 84 0.47 0.81 8.78
C TYR A 84 -0.24 1.82 7.88
N LEU A 85 -1.40 2.33 8.32
CA LEU A 85 -2.17 3.30 7.52
C LEU A 85 -1.42 4.64 7.40
N LYS A 86 -0.76 5.08 8.47
CA LYS A 86 0.08 6.28 8.46
C LYS A 86 1.20 6.15 7.42
N ALA A 87 1.89 5.01 7.38
CA ALA A 87 2.95 4.74 6.41
C ALA A 87 2.42 4.74 4.96
N MET A 88 1.33 4.02 4.69
CA MET A 88 0.68 4.03 3.36
C MET A 88 0.24 5.44 2.94
N ARG A 89 -0.32 6.24 3.87
CA ARG A 89 -0.71 7.64 3.61
C ARG A 89 0.51 8.53 3.34
N ILE A 90 1.63 8.29 4.02
CA ILE A 90 2.90 8.99 3.75
C ILE A 90 3.40 8.65 2.34
N ALA A 91 3.37 7.38 1.94
CA ALA A 91 3.74 6.95 0.59
C ALA A 91 2.88 7.62 -0.49
N CYS A 92 1.56 7.68 -0.30
CA CYS A 92 0.66 8.41 -1.20
C CYS A 92 1.06 9.88 -1.34
N ARG A 93 1.36 10.57 -0.22
CA ARG A 93 1.81 11.98 -0.26
C ARG A 93 3.15 12.12 -0.97
N LYS A 94 4.11 11.24 -0.68
CA LYS A 94 5.42 11.26 -1.32
C LYS A 94 5.29 11.14 -2.85
N PHE A 95 4.44 10.23 -3.33
CA PHE A 95 4.12 10.10 -4.75
C PHE A 95 3.48 11.39 -5.30
N LEU A 96 2.38 11.86 -4.70
CA LEU A 96 1.63 13.01 -5.22
C LEU A 96 2.46 14.30 -5.24
N ASN A 97 3.37 14.49 -4.27
CA ASN A 97 4.26 15.64 -4.23
C ASN A 97 5.21 15.73 -5.45
N GLN A 98 5.48 14.61 -6.14
CA GLN A 98 6.27 14.62 -7.38
C GLN A 98 5.51 15.19 -8.58
N TYR A 99 4.17 15.24 -8.48
CA TYR A 99 3.27 15.58 -9.58
C TYR A 99 2.36 16.77 -9.25
N THR A 100 2.58 17.44 -8.12
CA THR A 100 1.92 18.71 -7.75
C THR A 100 2.79 19.90 -8.15
N ASN A 101 2.19 20.94 -8.74
CA ASN A 101 2.89 22.20 -9.03
C ASN A 101 2.89 23.16 -7.82
N GLU A 102 3.52 24.33 -7.98
CA GLU A 102 3.61 25.42 -6.98
C GLU A 102 2.26 25.87 -6.40
N ASN A 103 1.15 25.63 -7.13
CA ASN A 103 -0.21 25.94 -6.69
C ASN A 103 -0.93 24.74 -6.05
N ASN A 104 -0.20 23.67 -5.69
CA ASN A 104 -0.73 22.38 -5.22
C ASN A 104 -1.77 21.75 -6.16
N LYS A 105 -1.79 22.14 -7.44
CA LYS A 105 -2.62 21.47 -8.44
C LYS A 105 -1.83 20.29 -9.00
N VAL A 106 -2.45 19.13 -8.97
CA VAL A 106 -1.88 17.93 -9.58
C VAL A 106 -1.82 18.15 -11.09
N HIS A 107 -0.65 17.94 -11.67
CA HIS A 107 -0.40 18.17 -13.09
C HIS A 107 -1.04 17.03 -13.89
N PHE A 108 -2.30 17.20 -14.30
CA PHE A 108 -2.99 16.29 -15.24
C PHE A 108 -2.48 16.41 -16.69
N TYR A 109 -1.43 17.19 -16.93
CA TYR A 109 -0.83 17.34 -18.25
C TYR A 109 0.48 16.55 -18.32
N LEU A 110 0.40 15.23 -18.40
CA LEU A 110 1.43 14.42 -19.06
C LEU A 110 1.22 14.46 -20.58
N HIS A 111 1.04 15.66 -21.14
CA HIS A 111 0.87 15.87 -22.58
C HIS A 111 2.17 15.58 -23.37
N ASN A 112 3.30 15.41 -22.69
CA ASN A 112 4.57 14.97 -23.24
C ASN A 112 5.13 13.83 -22.38
N TYR A 113 4.45 12.67 -22.40
CA TYR A 113 4.96 11.45 -21.77
C TYR A 113 6.13 10.91 -22.60
N ASP A 114 7.29 11.53 -22.43
CA ASP A 114 8.55 11.06 -22.99
C ASP A 114 9.11 9.86 -22.20
N CYS A 115 10.18 9.26 -22.70
CA CYS A 115 10.81 8.10 -22.05
C CYS A 115 11.23 8.41 -20.60
N ILE A 116 11.79 9.60 -20.34
CA ILE A 116 12.31 9.98 -19.02
C ILE A 116 11.18 10.18 -18.00
N SER A 117 10.11 10.88 -18.39
CA SER A 117 8.93 11.08 -17.55
C SER A 117 8.22 9.77 -17.25
N SER A 118 8.16 8.85 -18.22
CA SER A 118 7.61 7.50 -18.01
C SER A 118 8.40 6.68 -17.00
N TRP A 119 9.74 6.71 -17.07
CA TRP A 119 10.61 6.00 -16.14
C TRP A 119 10.51 6.57 -14.73
N LYS A 120 10.49 7.90 -14.59
CA LYS A 120 10.30 8.55 -13.29
C LYS A 120 8.94 8.20 -12.68
N PHE A 121 7.89 8.17 -13.50
CA PHE A 121 6.56 7.75 -13.07
C PHE A 121 6.54 6.30 -12.58
N ASN A 122 7.02 5.36 -13.40
CA ASN A 122 7.02 3.94 -13.03
C ASN A 122 7.90 3.68 -11.80
N SER A 123 9.04 4.38 -11.66
CA SER A 123 9.91 4.27 -10.50
C SER A 123 9.21 4.73 -9.21
N THR A 124 8.54 5.89 -9.23
CA THR A 124 7.82 6.40 -8.05
C THR A 124 6.58 5.57 -7.74
N LEU A 125 5.89 5.04 -8.75
CA LEU A 125 4.78 4.11 -8.57
C LEU A 125 5.26 2.79 -7.96
N GLY A 126 6.39 2.27 -8.43
CA GLY A 126 7.04 1.09 -7.85
C GLY A 126 7.42 1.28 -6.38
N GLU A 127 7.94 2.46 -6.01
CA GLU A 127 8.23 2.79 -4.61
C GLU A 127 6.96 2.79 -3.74
N LEU A 128 5.87 3.39 -4.24
CA LEU A 128 4.56 3.36 -3.57
C LEU A 128 4.08 1.93 -3.39
N ARG A 129 4.11 1.12 -4.46
CA ARG A 129 3.70 -0.30 -4.44
C ARG A 129 4.52 -1.11 -3.46
N GLY A 130 5.85 -0.95 -3.42
CA GLY A 130 6.72 -1.62 -2.45
C GLY A 130 6.39 -1.25 -1.01
N THR A 131 6.12 0.03 -0.73
CA THR A 131 5.69 0.45 0.62
C THR A 131 4.34 -0.17 1.00
N PHE A 132 3.37 -0.17 0.09
CA PHE A 132 2.08 -0.83 0.31
C PHE A 132 2.25 -2.33 0.53
N GLY A 133 3.07 -3.00 -0.27
CA GLY A 133 3.38 -4.41 -0.16
C GLY A 133 3.85 -4.81 1.23
N ILE A 134 4.84 -4.09 1.77
CA ILE A 134 5.37 -4.35 3.13
C ILE A 134 4.27 -4.12 4.18
N MET A 135 3.53 -3.02 4.10
CA MET A 135 2.48 -2.70 5.09
C MET A 135 1.30 -3.69 5.03
N LEU A 136 0.89 -4.10 3.83
CA LEU A 136 -0.16 -5.09 3.61
C LEU A 136 0.26 -6.47 4.12
N ALA A 137 1.50 -6.89 3.86
CA ALA A 137 2.04 -8.14 4.36
C ALA A 137 2.04 -8.15 5.89
N GLN A 138 2.56 -7.08 6.52
CA GLN A 138 2.59 -6.97 7.98
C GLN A 138 1.18 -6.95 8.58
N MET A 139 0.24 -6.24 7.95
CA MET A 139 -1.15 -6.18 8.38
C MET A 139 -1.87 -7.53 8.23
N ALA A 140 -1.65 -8.25 7.12
CA ALA A 140 -2.20 -9.59 6.91
C ALA A 140 -1.74 -10.58 7.98
N VAL A 141 -0.45 -10.56 8.33
CA VAL A 141 0.11 -11.38 9.42
C VAL A 141 -0.40 -10.94 10.79
N ALA A 142 -0.45 -9.63 11.05
CA ALA A 142 -0.91 -9.08 12.33
C ALA A 142 -2.34 -9.50 12.69
N TYR A 143 -3.21 -9.55 11.70
CA TYR A 143 -4.65 -9.69 11.89
C TYR A 143 -5.21 -11.03 11.35
N GLY A 144 -4.35 -11.90 10.80
CA GLY A 144 -4.74 -13.18 10.22
C GLY A 144 -5.77 -13.00 9.09
N ILE A 145 -5.38 -12.23 8.07
CA ILE A 145 -6.24 -11.85 6.94
C ILE A 145 -5.60 -12.36 5.65
N ASP A 146 -6.38 -13.03 4.82
CA ASP A 146 -5.99 -13.42 3.46
C ASP A 146 -6.10 -12.22 2.51
N ILE A 147 -5.25 -12.18 1.49
CA ILE A 147 -5.24 -11.11 0.47
C ILE A 147 -5.55 -11.73 -0.90
N GLU A 148 -6.43 -11.10 -1.68
CA GLU A 148 -6.72 -11.52 -3.06
C GLU A 148 -5.46 -11.58 -3.95
N ASP A 149 -5.48 -12.50 -4.92
CA ASP A 149 -4.26 -12.89 -5.65
C ASP A 149 -3.63 -11.73 -6.43
N GLU A 150 -4.42 -10.84 -7.02
CA GLU A 150 -3.90 -9.67 -7.75
C GLU A 150 -3.17 -8.71 -6.80
N LEU A 151 -3.77 -8.34 -5.67
CA LEU A 151 -3.12 -7.47 -4.67
C LEU A 151 -1.93 -8.18 -4.00
N SER A 152 -1.94 -9.52 -3.93
CA SER A 152 -0.82 -10.27 -3.35
C SER A 152 0.48 -10.17 -4.17
N SER A 153 0.39 -9.74 -5.44
CA SER A 153 1.55 -9.57 -6.34
C SER A 153 2.54 -8.50 -5.90
N ILE A 154 2.11 -7.53 -5.09
CA ILE A 154 3.00 -6.49 -4.54
C ILE A 154 3.61 -6.83 -3.19
N LEU A 155 3.21 -7.95 -2.59
CA LEU A 155 3.79 -8.38 -1.32
C LEU A 155 5.26 -8.75 -1.53
N PRO A 156 6.12 -8.59 -0.51
CA PRO A 156 7.51 -9.02 -0.58
C PRO A 156 7.61 -10.46 -1.08
N GLU A 157 8.61 -10.74 -1.91
CA GLU A 157 8.93 -12.10 -2.31
C GLU A 157 9.41 -12.91 -1.10
N LYS A 158 9.32 -14.24 -1.20
CA LYS A 158 9.92 -15.11 -0.19
C LYS A 158 11.42 -15.02 -0.38
N ASP A 159 12.16 -14.75 0.68
CA ASP A 159 13.61 -14.88 0.65
C ASP A 159 13.93 -16.33 0.24
N SER A 160 14.45 -16.50 -0.97
CA SER A 160 15.10 -17.75 -1.35
C SER A 160 16.40 -17.80 -0.54
N GLU A 161 16.50 -18.76 0.37
CA GLU A 161 17.79 -19.15 0.96
C GLU A 161 18.73 -19.48 -0.21
N GLU A 162 19.66 -18.57 -0.54
CA GLU A 162 20.85 -18.87 -1.35
C GLU A 162 21.84 -19.72 -0.54
#